data_AF-A0A227J6H5-F1
#
_entry.id   AF-A0A227J6H5-F1
#
_cell.length_a   1.000
_cell.length_b   1.000
_cell.length_c   1.000
_cell.angle_alpha   90.00
_cell.angle_beta   90.00
_cell.angle_gamma   90.00
#
_symmetry.space_group_name_H-M   'P 1'
#
loop_
_entity.id
_entity.type
_entity.pdbx_description
1 polymer ?
#
loop_
_entity_poly.entity_id
_entity_poly.type
_entity_poly.pdbx_seq_one_letter_code
_entity_poly.pdbx_strand_id
1 'polypeptide(L)' 'MSESVEQHWSVYLIRNNRNALYCGVTNDIERRFKQHQLGKGAKALKGKGPLVLEWS' A
#
# COMPACT_ATOMS: atom_id res chain seq x y z
N MET A 1 14.07 9.54 29.66
CA MET A 1 13.54 10.31 28.52
C MET A 1 13.06 9.30 27.50
N SER A 2 11.76 9.23 27.26
CA SER A 2 11.18 8.32 26.27
C SER A 2 11.46 8.91 24.89
N GLU A 3 12.28 8.23 24.08
CA GLU A 3 12.39 8.58 22.66
C GLU A 3 11.04 8.36 21.99
N SER A 4 10.42 9.44 21.53
CA SER A 4 9.25 9.37 20.66
C SER A 4 9.73 8.95 19.28
N VAL A 5 9.45 7.70 18.88
CA VAL A 5 9.71 7.24 17.51
C VAL A 5 8.79 8.02 16.58
N GLU A 6 9.36 8.92 15.79
CA GLU A 6 8.64 9.72 14.83
C GLU A 6 8.13 8.81 13.70
N GLN A 7 6.83 8.53 13.72
CA GLN A 7 6.22 7.65 12.74
C GLN A 7 6.02 8.41 11.43
N HIS A 8 6.87 8.11 10.44
CA HIS A 8 6.79 8.69 9.12
C HIS A 8 5.61 8.10 8.36
N TRP A 9 4.72 8.96 7.85
CA TRP A 9 3.60 8.56 7.01
C TRP A 9 3.89 8.89 5.55
N SER A 10 3.64 7.92 4.68
CA SER A 10 3.78 8.09 3.23
C SER A 10 2.47 7.79 2.52
N VAL A 11 2.21 8.55 1.47
CA VAL A 11 1.19 8.24 0.47
C VAL A 11 1.82 7.31 -0.57
N TYR A 12 1.06 6.39 -1.14
CA TYR A 12 1.53 5.49 -2.19
C TYR A 12 0.48 5.26 -3.27
N LEU A 13 0.94 4.87 -4.45
CA LEU A 13 0.11 4.51 -5.59
C LEU A 13 0.37 3.07 -6.04
N ILE A 14 -0.70 2.29 -6.16
CA ILE A 14 -0.67 0.93 -6.69
C ILE A 14 -1.44 0.87 -8.00
N ARG A 15 -0.84 0.31 -9.05
CA ARG A 15 -1.53 -0.05 -10.30
C ARG A 15 -1.97 -1.50 -10.26
N ASN A 16 -3.18 -1.75 -10.77
CA ASN A 16 -3.70 -3.10 -10.95
C ASN A 16 -3.69 -3.55 -12.42
N ASN A 17 -4.10 -4.79 -12.67
CA ASN A 17 -4.15 -5.38 -14.01
C ASN A 17 -5.08 -4.68 -15.03
N ARG A 18 -5.95 -3.77 -14.58
CA ARG A 18 -6.81 -2.95 -15.44
C ARG A 18 -6.25 -1.54 -15.64
N ASN A 19 -4.97 -1.31 -15.33
CA ASN A 19 -4.30 -0.01 -15.34
C ASN A 19 -4.91 1.05 -14.41
N ALA A 20 -5.84 0.67 -13.53
CA ALA A 20 -6.42 1.61 -12.57
C ALA A 20 -5.47 1.80 -11.38
N LEU A 21 -5.36 3.06 -10.95
CA LEU A 21 -4.57 3.46 -9.79
C LEU A 21 -5.40 3.43 -8.51
N TYR A 22 -4.78 2.95 -7.44
CA TYR A 22 -5.28 3.03 -6.07
C TYR A 22 -4.33 3.87 -5.24
N CYS A 23 -4.86 4.88 -4.56
CA CYS A 23 -4.12 5.71 -3.61
C CYS A 23 -4.36 5.23 -2.19
N GLY A 24 -3.29 5.16 -1.38
CA GLY A 24 -3.38 4.86 0.03
C GLY A 24 -2.31 5.58 0.84
N VAL A 25 -2.42 5.49 2.16
CA VAL A 25 -1.47 6.06 3.12
C VAL A 25 -1.08 4.99 4.14
N THR A 26 0.16 4.98 4.58
CA THR A 26 0.68 4.03 5.58
C THR A 26 1.98 4.57 6.18
N ASN A 27 2.33 4.10 7.37
CA ASN A 27 3.65 4.30 7.97
C ASN A 27 4.63 3.16 7.65
N ASP A 28 4.18 2.18 6.88
CA ASP A 28 4.94 0.99 6.50
C ASP A 28 4.40 0.50 5.14
N ILE A 29 5.12 0.86 4.07
CA ILE A 29 4.71 0.63 2.68
C ILE A 29 4.87 -0.85 2.30
N GLU A 30 5.98 -1.47 2.66
CA GLU A 30 6.27 -2.87 2.34
C GLU A 30 5.22 -3.82 2.93
N ARG A 31 4.92 -3.68 4.23
CA ARG A 31 3.89 -4.48 4.88
C ARG A 31 2.53 -4.24 4.23
N ARG A 32 2.19 -2.97 3.96
CA ARG A 32 0.89 -2.61 3.39
C ARG A 32 0.72 -3.15 1.97
N PHE A 33 1.75 -3.08 1.15
CA PHE A 33 1.76 -3.63 -0.21
C PHE A 33 1.59 -5.15 -0.19
N LYS A 34 2.32 -5.87 0.68
CA LYS A 34 2.17 -7.32 0.87
C LYS A 34 0.75 -7.71 1.31
N GLN A 35 0.12 -6.93 2.19
CA GLN A 35 -1.29 -7.15 2.57
C GLN A 35 -2.24 -7.05 1.37
N HIS A 36 -2.03 -6.09 0.46
CA HIS A 36 -2.82 -5.97 -0.76
C HIS A 36 -2.60 -7.17 -1.70
N GLN A 37 -1.35 -7.62 -1.87
CA GLN A 37 -1.03 -8.79 -2.68
C GLN A 37 -1.69 -10.07 -2.15
N LEU A 38 -1.80 -10.22 -0.83
CA LEU A 38 -2.50 -11.34 -0.18
C LEU A 38 -4.03 -11.20 -0.16
N GLY A 39 -4.59 -10.12 -0.74
CA GLY A 39 -6.03 -9.85 -0.72
C GLY A 39 -6.60 -9.49 0.66
N LYS A 40 -5.74 -9.17 1.62
CA LYS A 40 -6.08 -8.76 3.00
C LYS A 40 -6.02 -7.23 3.21
N GLY A 41 -5.70 -6.49 2.16
CA GLY A 41 -5.68 -5.02 2.17
C GLY A 41 -7.03 -4.42 1.74
N ALA A 42 -6.97 -3.42 0.86
CA ALA A 42 -8.16 -2.73 0.40
C ALA A 42 -9.06 -3.64 -0.45
N LYS A 43 -10.38 -3.61 -0.20
CA LYS A 43 -11.38 -4.32 -1.01
C LYS A 43 -11.28 -3.97 -2.49
N ALA A 44 -10.88 -2.74 -2.79
CA ALA A 44 -10.67 -2.26 -4.16
C ALA A 44 -9.57 -2.99 -4.93
N LEU A 45 -8.59 -3.60 -4.24
CA LEU A 45 -7.45 -4.31 -4.85
C LEU A 45 -7.57 -5.84 -4.78
N LYS A 46 -8.49 -6.37 -3.97
CA LYS A 46 -8.70 -7.82 -3.80
C LYS A 46 -9.03 -8.47 -5.14
N GLY A 47 -8.23 -9.46 -5.53
CA GLY A 47 -8.41 -10.21 -6.79
C GLY A 47 -8.04 -9.44 -8.06
N LYS A 48 -7.43 -8.25 -7.96
CA LYS A 48 -7.03 -7.42 -9.12
C LYS A 48 -5.54 -7.50 -9.45
N GLY A 49 -4.90 -8.61 -9.10
CA GLY A 49 -3.51 -8.86 -9.43
C GLY A 49 -3.26 -9.00 -10.95
N PRO A 50 -2.02 -8.79 -11.43
CA PRO A 50 -0.85 -8.34 -10.67
C PRO A 50 -1.00 -6.91 -10.12
N LEU A 51 -0.45 -6.69 -8.93
CA LEU A 51 -0.37 -5.36 -8.32
C LEU A 51 1.07 -4.85 -8.43
N VAL A 52 1.23 -3.60 -8.82
CA VAL A 52 2.53 -2.94 -8.98
C VAL A 52 2.53 -1.68 -8.12
N LEU A 53 3.59 -1.48 -7.33
CA LEU A 53 3.83 -0.24 -6.61
C LEU A 53 4.46 0.77 -7.59
N GLU A 54 3.73 1.83 -7.92
CA GLU A 54 4.15 2.84 -8.90
C GLU A 54 4.85 4.04 -8.26
N TRP A 55 4.49 4.34 -7.01
CA TRP A 55 5.03 5.47 -6.25
C TRP A 55 4.87 5.22 -4.74
N SER A 56 5.87 5.63 -3.96
CA SER A 56 5.96 5.43 -2.51
C SER A 56 6.98 6.36 -1.85
#